data_AF-A0A2V6NS83-F1
#
_entry.id   AF-A0A2V6NS83-F1
#
_cell.length_a   1.000
_cell.length_b   1.000
_cell.length_c   1.000
_cell.angle_alpha   90.00
_cell.angle_beta   90.00
_cell.angle_gamma   90.00
#
_symmetry.space_group_name_H-M   'P 1'
#
loop_
_entity.id
_entity.type
_entity.pdbx_description
1 polymer ?
#
loop_
_entity_poly.entity_id
_entity_poly.type
_entity_poly.pdbx_seq_one_letter_code
_entity_poly.pdbx_strand_id
1 'polypeptide(L)'
;MSALALLGAFGTLLVAGYGLLTLLVRQKIGLSLTEQIAFSWLLGTGAVSLLLWIFGLFVHGMLLPGLVSIVCLSLGFVGWRRTVPLPLRRTPNSFEIFLGIIIVIEIAILFYLSFVHTLGWDGLLNWEIKARYAFANGGVLPATYFSDSGRAFSHPEYPLAIPFTELWLYLWLGEANQFCAKTIFPIFYVVGTFLLVALGKRLTGRTWIGLLMAAFLFFVPQITVEVGSAIGGYADFPLSVFYLATIGCLFCAGEPKSDAFFRLYAAFLALLPWVKRDGVILWAVAAACGVFVILRTKRSPLFFLEFLPGLLIICGWHFYLSSMHALQPADFLPVNLETFGSHLYRIPPLLSAFLAEFYNHPTWSLFWFVVAIDLAYLLHRMGDPRVLVLLVALIVPIFLYLLIYVFSSWPSYLDHVGLSISRLLMHVAPVGFLVTTLAVSCRSEKNSARVREGGAVTCVTAGSERTPVVELA
;
A
#
# COMPACT_ATOMS: atom_id res chain seq x y z
N MET A 1 15.79 -20.86 20.86
CA MET A 1 16.52 -19.66 20.39
C MET A 1 15.74 -18.82 19.37
N SER A 2 14.41 -18.99 19.20
CA SER A 2 13.67 -18.40 18.07
C SER A 2 13.08 -17.00 18.30
N ALA A 3 12.57 -16.69 19.49
CA ALA A 3 11.84 -15.43 19.72
C ALA A 3 12.74 -14.18 19.67
N LEU A 4 13.93 -14.23 20.30
CA LEU A 4 14.86 -13.09 20.29
C LEU A 4 15.38 -12.80 18.88
N ALA A 5 15.68 -13.83 18.10
CA ALA A 5 16.10 -13.70 16.71
C ALA A 5 15.01 -13.07 15.84
N LEU A 6 13.76 -13.51 15.99
CA LEU A 6 12.61 -12.94 15.28
C LEU A 6 12.38 -11.47 15.66
N LEU A 7 12.48 -11.15 16.96
CA LEU A 7 12.43 -9.75 17.44
C LEU A 7 13.59 -8.92 16.90
N GLY A 8 14.79 -9.49 16.76
CA GLY A 8 15.94 -8.86 16.11
C GLY A 8 15.69 -8.56 14.64
N ALA A 9 15.13 -9.51 13.89
CA ALA A 9 14.77 -9.34 12.49
C ALA A 9 13.74 -8.21 12.28
N PHE A 10 12.62 -8.25 13.02
CA PHE A 10 11.60 -7.21 12.92
C PHE A 10 12.05 -5.87 13.50
N GLY A 11 12.80 -5.90 14.59
CA GLY A 11 13.39 -4.71 15.20
C GLY A 11 14.30 -3.98 14.23
N THR A 12 15.18 -4.69 13.51
CA THR A 12 16.07 -4.08 12.52
C THR A 12 15.34 -3.54 11.31
N LEU A 13 14.29 -4.20 10.81
CA LEU A 13 13.41 -3.66 9.77
C LEU A 13 12.79 -2.32 10.22
N LEU A 14 12.15 -2.31 11.39
CA LEU A 14 11.51 -1.11 11.94
C LEU A 14 12.52 0.02 12.21
N VAL A 15 13.69 -0.31 12.74
CA VAL A 15 14.75 0.66 13.05
C VAL A 15 15.32 1.29 11.77
N ALA A 16 15.60 0.49 10.74
CA ALA A 16 16.06 1.01 9.45
C ALA A 16 15.00 1.93 8.81
N GLY A 17 13.75 1.47 8.80
CA GLY A 17 12.64 2.24 8.26
C GLY A 17 12.34 3.53 9.02
N TYR A 18 12.45 3.53 10.35
CA TYR A 18 12.32 4.74 11.17
C TYR A 18 13.43 5.75 10.87
N GLY A 19 14.66 5.26 10.70
CA GLY A 19 15.78 6.07 10.23
C GLY A 19 15.47 6.76 8.90
N LEU A 20 14.99 6.02 7.91
CA LEU A 20 14.58 6.59 6.62
C LEU A 20 13.40 7.57 6.74
N LEU A 21 12.40 7.22 7.54
CA LEU A 21 11.23 8.06 7.79
C LEU A 21 11.63 9.44 8.32
N THR A 22 12.48 9.48 9.34
CA THR A 22 12.95 10.74 9.94
C THR A 22 13.81 11.56 8.98
N LEU A 23 14.61 10.91 8.11
CA LEU A 23 15.37 11.57 7.05
C LEU A 23 14.46 12.22 6.00
N LEU A 24 13.37 11.55 5.62
CA LEU A 24 12.41 12.04 4.63
C LEU A 24 11.52 13.15 5.20
N VAL A 25 11.01 13.01 6.42
CA VAL A 25 10.04 13.95 7.00
C VAL A 25 10.70 15.24 7.51
N ARG A 26 11.96 15.17 7.97
CA ARG A 26 12.73 16.32 8.48
C ARG A 26 11.96 17.18 9.51
N GLN A 27 11.72 16.69 10.73
CA GLN A 27 11.17 17.38 11.94
C GLN A 27 9.94 18.32 11.80
N LYS A 28 9.39 18.55 10.60
CA LYS A 28 8.38 19.59 10.33
C LYS A 28 6.94 19.09 10.41
N ILE A 29 6.71 17.77 10.44
CA ILE A 29 5.37 17.18 10.44
C ILE A 29 5.19 16.32 11.68
N GLY A 30 4.08 16.55 12.40
CA GLY A 30 3.59 15.65 13.44
C GLY A 30 2.95 14.41 12.81
N LEU A 31 3.69 13.30 12.81
CA LEU A 31 3.17 11.98 12.47
C LEU A 31 2.62 11.29 13.73
N SER A 32 1.46 10.65 13.62
CA SER A 32 0.95 9.80 14.70
C SER A 32 1.84 8.57 14.90
N LEU A 33 1.73 7.91 16.05
CA LEU A 33 2.43 6.66 16.30
C LEU A 33 2.07 5.58 15.26
N THR A 34 0.80 5.51 14.85
CA THR A 34 0.34 4.55 13.83
C THR A 34 1.00 4.80 12.47
N GLU A 35 1.15 6.06 12.06
CA GLU A 35 1.89 6.43 10.85
C GLU A 35 3.37 6.09 10.95
N GLN A 36 3.99 6.40 12.10
CA GLN A 36 5.40 6.12 12.32
C GLN A 36 5.68 4.61 12.21
N ILE A 37 4.87 3.77 12.86
CA ILE A 37 5.01 2.32 12.78
C ILE A 37 4.78 1.84 11.34
N ALA A 38 3.67 2.27 10.71
CA ALA A 38 3.32 1.83 9.37
C ALA A 38 4.36 2.21 8.32
N PHE A 39 4.76 3.48 8.28
CA PHE A 39 5.77 3.95 7.33
C PHE A 39 7.15 3.34 7.61
N SER A 40 7.52 3.16 8.88
CA SER A 40 8.79 2.50 9.22
C SER A 40 8.79 1.04 8.77
N TRP A 41 7.70 0.30 8.93
CA TRP A 41 7.62 -1.07 8.42
C TRP A 41 7.81 -1.13 6.90
N LEU A 42 7.08 -0.31 6.15
CA LEU A 42 7.13 -0.29 4.68
C LEU A 42 8.51 0.13 4.17
N LEU A 43 9.07 1.23 4.70
CA LEU A 43 10.40 1.70 4.33
C LEU A 43 11.49 0.70 4.74
N GLY A 44 11.35 0.08 5.91
CA GLY A 44 12.29 -0.93 6.41
C GLY A 44 12.33 -2.18 5.55
N THR A 45 11.16 -2.73 5.21
CA THR A 45 11.00 -3.87 4.28
C THR A 45 11.64 -3.56 2.93
N GLY A 46 11.32 -2.40 2.35
CA GLY A 46 11.89 -1.98 1.07
C GLY A 46 13.41 -1.79 1.13
N ALA A 47 13.91 -1.12 2.17
CA ALA A 47 15.33 -0.82 2.30
C ALA A 47 16.16 -2.07 2.57
N VAL A 48 15.76 -2.93 3.50
CA VAL A 48 16.51 -4.14 3.84
C VAL A 48 16.55 -5.10 2.67
N SER A 49 15.44 -5.29 1.96
CA SER A 49 15.44 -6.13 0.75
C SER A 49 16.30 -5.56 -0.38
N LEU A 50 16.28 -4.25 -0.61
CA LEU A 50 17.17 -3.61 -1.58
C LEU A 50 18.65 -3.72 -1.16
N LEU A 51 18.97 -3.54 0.12
CA LEU A 51 20.33 -3.67 0.64
C LEU A 51 20.86 -5.10 0.50
N LEU A 52 20.03 -6.11 0.81
CA LEU A 52 20.37 -7.52 0.60
C LEU A 52 20.67 -7.80 -0.88
N TRP A 53 19.86 -7.25 -1.79
CA TRP A 53 20.09 -7.39 -3.23
C TRP A 53 21.37 -6.69 -3.69
N ILE A 54 21.56 -5.42 -3.35
CA ILE A 54 22.71 -4.63 -3.80
C ILE A 54 24.02 -5.18 -3.20
N PHE A 55 24.07 -5.43 -1.89
CA PHE A 55 25.27 -5.98 -1.25
C PHE A 55 25.51 -7.44 -1.64
N GLY A 56 24.45 -8.21 -1.91
CA GLY A 56 24.55 -9.57 -2.41
C GLY A 56 25.26 -9.70 -3.77
N LEU A 57 25.38 -8.61 -4.54
CA LEU A 57 26.20 -8.58 -5.76
C LEU A 57 27.71 -8.67 -5.47
N PHE A 58 28.14 -8.33 -4.26
CA PHE A 58 29.55 -8.19 -3.90
C PHE A 58 29.99 -9.13 -2.78
N VAL A 59 29.10 -9.44 -1.83
CA VAL A 59 29.40 -10.26 -0.65
C VAL A 59 28.34 -11.34 -0.44
N HIS A 60 28.76 -12.44 0.18
CA HIS A 60 27.90 -13.57 0.53
C HIS A 60 28.28 -14.13 1.91
N GLY A 61 27.50 -15.08 2.43
CA GLY A 61 27.70 -15.70 3.72
C GLY A 61 27.47 -14.72 4.88
N MET A 62 28.21 -14.87 5.97
CA MET A 62 28.02 -14.08 7.20
C MET A 62 28.30 -12.58 7.05
N LEU A 63 29.09 -12.18 6.04
CA LEU A 63 29.42 -10.78 5.80
C LEU A 63 28.21 -9.98 5.32
N LEU A 64 27.35 -10.58 4.50
CA LEU A 64 26.16 -9.94 3.94
C LEU A 64 25.18 -9.45 5.03
N PRO A 65 24.62 -10.30 5.91
CA PRO A 65 23.74 -9.84 6.98
C PRO A 65 24.44 -8.93 7.98
N GLY A 66 25.76 -9.08 8.18
CA GLY A 66 26.56 -8.18 9.00
C GLY A 66 26.56 -6.75 8.46
N LEU A 67 26.87 -6.56 7.17
CA LEU A 67 26.86 -5.25 6.52
C LEU A 67 25.45 -4.63 6.50
N VAL A 68 24.43 -5.41 6.15
CA VAL A 68 23.04 -4.92 6.15
C VAL A 68 22.63 -4.48 7.57
N SER A 69 22.97 -5.25 8.60
CA SER A 69 22.69 -4.90 10.01
C SER A 69 23.36 -3.60 10.42
N ILE A 70 24.63 -3.38 10.03
CA ILE A 70 25.35 -2.13 10.32
C ILE A 70 24.64 -0.92 9.70
N VAL A 71 24.19 -1.03 8.44
CA VAL A 71 23.44 0.05 7.79
C VAL A 71 22.10 0.28 8.50
N CYS A 72 21.37 -0.77 8.86
CA CYS A 72 20.10 -0.65 9.60
C CYS A 72 20.27 0.07 10.94
N LEU A 73 21.27 -0.32 11.73
CA LEU A 73 21.57 0.30 13.01
C LEU A 73 22.04 1.75 12.86
N SER A 74 22.83 2.03 11.82
CA SER A 74 23.28 3.40 11.51
C SER A 74 22.12 4.32 11.15
N LEU A 75 21.19 3.85 10.31
CA LEU A 75 19.95 4.56 9.99
C LEU A 75 19.10 4.78 11.25
N GLY A 76 18.96 3.75 12.07
CA GLY A 76 18.30 3.81 13.37
C GLY A 76 18.87 4.88 14.29
N PHE A 77 20.19 4.92 14.42
CA PHE A 77 20.89 5.91 15.22
C PHE A 77 20.69 7.34 14.70
N VAL A 78 20.72 7.53 13.39
CA VAL A 78 20.38 8.82 12.76
C VAL A 78 18.94 9.21 13.07
N GLY A 79 18.00 8.26 13.01
CA GLY A 79 16.60 8.50 13.36
C GLY A 79 16.40 8.86 14.83
N TRP A 80 17.07 8.15 15.73
CA TRP A 80 17.07 8.45 17.16
C TRP A 80 17.58 9.86 17.46
N ARG A 81 18.66 10.29 16.82
CA ARG A 81 19.17 11.67 16.98
C ARG A 81 18.21 12.74 16.46
N ARG A 82 17.31 12.37 15.56
CA ARG A 82 16.32 13.27 14.95
C ARG A 82 14.92 13.06 15.47
N THR A 83 14.76 12.34 16.59
CA THR A 83 13.48 11.92 17.15
C THR A 83 12.47 13.05 17.08
N VAL A 84 11.37 12.78 16.41
CA VAL A 84 10.26 13.73 16.28
C VAL A 84 9.45 13.63 17.56
N PRO A 85 9.18 14.75 18.26
CA PRO A 85 8.32 14.72 19.43
C PRO A 85 6.95 14.14 19.06
N LEU A 86 6.50 13.18 19.86
CA LEU A 86 5.17 12.59 19.68
C LEU A 86 4.11 13.67 19.95
N PRO A 87 3.09 13.80 19.08
CA PRO A 87 2.00 14.73 19.36
C PRO A 87 1.28 14.32 20.65
N LEU A 88 0.78 15.31 21.38
CA LEU A 88 -0.02 15.10 22.59
C LEU A 88 -1.17 14.12 22.32
N ARG A 89 -1.26 13.09 23.15
CA ARG A 89 -2.25 12.03 23.00
C ARG A 89 -3.62 12.54 23.42
N ARG A 90 -4.54 12.63 22.46
CA ARG A 90 -5.96 12.79 22.75
C ARG A 90 -6.49 11.53 23.43
N THR A 91 -7.35 11.70 24.42
CA THR A 91 -8.09 10.60 25.04
C THR A 91 -9.11 10.03 24.05
N PRO A 92 -9.09 8.72 23.77
CA PRO A 92 -10.06 8.10 22.88
C PRO A 92 -11.44 8.09 23.55
N ASN A 93 -12.52 8.25 22.77
CA ASN A 93 -13.87 8.09 23.30
C ASN A 93 -14.25 6.59 23.38
N SER A 94 -15.33 6.25 24.11
CA SER A 94 -15.75 4.85 24.30
C SER A 94 -16.03 4.10 22.99
N PHE A 95 -16.52 4.80 21.97
CA PHE A 95 -16.79 4.21 20.66
C PHE A 95 -15.49 3.91 19.89
N GLU A 96 -14.50 4.79 19.95
CA GLU A 96 -13.15 4.57 19.41
C GLU A 96 -12.45 3.41 20.12
N ILE A 97 -12.63 3.28 21.44
CA ILE A 97 -12.13 2.13 22.22
C ILE A 97 -12.80 0.84 21.74
N PHE A 98 -14.12 0.83 21.57
CA PHE A 98 -14.86 -0.32 21.07
C PHE A 98 -14.37 -0.77 19.68
N LEU A 99 -14.26 0.16 18.73
CA LEU A 99 -13.70 -0.14 17.40
C LEU A 99 -12.24 -0.61 17.49
N GLY A 100 -11.44 -0.03 18.38
CA GLY A 100 -10.07 -0.48 18.63
C GLY A 100 -9.99 -1.91 19.14
N ILE A 101 -10.91 -2.32 20.03
CA ILE A 101 -11.01 -3.70 20.52
C ILE A 101 -11.37 -4.66 19.38
N ILE A 102 -12.34 -4.28 18.52
CA ILE A 102 -12.71 -5.07 17.34
C ILE A 102 -11.48 -5.32 16.45
N ILE A 103 -10.76 -4.26 16.09
CA ILE A 103 -9.56 -4.35 15.25
C ILE A 103 -8.48 -5.25 15.89
N VAL A 104 -8.30 -5.17 17.21
CA VAL A 104 -7.34 -6.04 17.92
C VAL A 104 -7.75 -7.51 17.83
N ILE A 105 -9.05 -7.81 17.94
CA ILE A 105 -9.59 -9.17 17.77
C ILE A 105 -9.40 -9.64 16.33
N GLU A 106 -9.70 -8.81 15.33
CA GLU A 106 -9.50 -9.13 13.91
C GLU A 106 -8.03 -9.45 13.59
N ILE A 107 -7.10 -8.62 14.08
CA ILE A 107 -5.66 -8.86 13.94
C ILE A 107 -5.29 -10.19 14.60
N ALA A 108 -5.76 -10.46 15.81
CA ALA A 108 -5.47 -11.72 16.51
C ALA A 108 -6.00 -12.94 15.73
N ILE A 109 -7.20 -12.83 15.15
CA ILE A 109 -7.78 -13.87 14.27
C ILE A 109 -6.90 -14.08 13.04
N LEU A 110 -6.43 -13.02 12.38
CA LEU A 110 -5.57 -13.16 11.19
C LEU A 110 -4.21 -13.76 11.50
N PHE A 111 -3.59 -13.41 12.64
CA PHE A 111 -2.38 -14.09 13.10
C PHE A 111 -2.66 -15.57 13.35
N TYR A 112 -3.75 -15.90 14.05
CA TYR A 112 -4.16 -17.29 14.28
C TYR A 112 -4.36 -18.06 12.97
N LEU A 113 -5.16 -17.51 12.03
CA LEU A 113 -5.43 -18.12 10.73
C LEU A 113 -4.17 -18.28 9.90
N SER A 114 -3.28 -17.27 9.90
CA SER A 114 -1.97 -17.36 9.25
C SER A 114 -1.17 -18.52 9.82
N PHE A 115 -1.21 -18.79 11.13
CA PHE A 115 -0.52 -19.96 11.70
C PHE A 115 -1.20 -21.30 11.37
N VAL A 116 -2.53 -21.35 11.27
CA VAL A 116 -3.29 -22.57 10.97
C VAL A 116 -3.15 -23.00 9.50
N HIS A 117 -3.18 -22.06 8.56
CA HIS A 117 -3.09 -22.36 7.13
C HIS A 117 -1.65 -22.43 6.66
N THR A 118 -1.30 -23.32 5.73
CA THR A 118 0.03 -23.29 5.08
C THR A 118 0.17 -22.06 4.17
N LEU A 119 1.38 -21.74 3.73
CA LEU A 119 1.54 -20.80 2.62
C LEU A 119 0.71 -21.30 1.43
N GLY A 120 0.05 -20.38 0.74
CA GLY A 120 -0.61 -20.69 -0.52
C GLY A 120 0.41 -20.97 -1.61
N TRP A 121 -0.08 -21.41 -2.76
CA TRP A 121 0.76 -21.87 -3.87
C TRP A 121 1.80 -20.84 -4.32
N ASP A 122 1.43 -19.59 -4.64
CA ASP A 122 2.43 -18.56 -4.98
C ASP A 122 3.27 -18.18 -3.77
N GLY A 123 2.67 -18.17 -2.58
CA GLY A 123 3.37 -18.02 -1.29
C GLY A 123 4.62 -18.88 -1.22
N LEU A 124 4.42 -20.17 -1.49
CA LEU A 124 5.47 -21.17 -1.47
C LEU A 124 6.39 -21.09 -2.69
N LEU A 125 5.81 -21.06 -3.89
CA LEU A 125 6.54 -21.31 -5.14
C LEU A 125 7.11 -20.07 -5.82
N ASN A 126 6.62 -18.88 -5.52
CA ASN A 126 7.14 -17.64 -6.09
C ASN A 126 7.99 -16.87 -5.09
N TRP A 127 7.65 -16.94 -3.80
CA TRP A 127 8.24 -16.10 -2.76
C TRP A 127 9.16 -16.90 -1.82
N GLU A 128 8.61 -17.87 -1.09
CA GLU A 128 9.37 -18.61 -0.06
C GLU A 128 10.51 -19.42 -0.64
N ILE A 129 10.29 -20.06 -1.80
CA ILE A 129 11.34 -20.84 -2.45
C ILE A 129 12.56 -19.96 -2.74
N LYS A 130 12.38 -18.72 -3.21
CA LYS A 130 13.49 -17.79 -3.48
C LYS A 130 14.23 -17.44 -2.21
N ALA A 131 13.52 -17.18 -1.11
CA ALA A 131 14.12 -16.93 0.19
C ALA A 131 14.96 -18.13 0.68
N ARG A 132 14.43 -19.35 0.53
CA ARG A 132 15.09 -20.60 0.92
C ARG A 132 16.34 -20.88 0.07
N TYR A 133 16.27 -20.69 -1.25
CA TYR A 133 17.43 -20.82 -2.13
C TYR A 133 18.49 -19.77 -1.79
N ALA A 134 18.10 -18.51 -1.59
CA ALA A 134 19.04 -17.47 -1.20
C ALA A 134 19.72 -17.80 0.14
N PHE A 135 18.95 -18.25 1.14
CA PHE A 135 19.47 -18.64 2.44
C PHE A 135 20.51 -19.77 2.34
N ALA A 136 20.19 -20.83 1.58
CA ALA A 136 21.10 -21.95 1.35
C ALA A 136 22.39 -21.56 0.61
N ASN A 137 22.39 -20.44 -0.10
CA ASN A 137 23.53 -19.91 -0.86
C ASN A 137 24.13 -18.66 -0.21
N GLY A 138 24.09 -18.55 1.12
CA GLY A 138 24.75 -17.48 1.86
C GLY A 138 24.09 -16.11 1.68
N GLY A 139 22.78 -16.08 1.44
CA GLY A 139 21.96 -14.87 1.31
C GLY A 139 21.83 -14.33 -0.12
N VAL A 140 22.25 -15.07 -1.14
CA VAL A 140 22.20 -14.64 -2.55
C VAL A 140 21.56 -15.72 -3.42
N LEU A 141 20.71 -15.34 -4.37
CA LEU A 141 20.19 -16.29 -5.37
C LEU A 141 21.28 -16.61 -6.40
N PRO A 142 21.60 -17.89 -6.67
CA PRO A 142 22.57 -18.24 -7.69
C PRO A 142 22.05 -17.86 -9.08
N ALA A 143 22.95 -17.42 -9.98
CA ALA A 143 22.58 -17.01 -11.35
C ALA A 143 21.78 -18.09 -12.10
N THR A 144 22.14 -19.36 -11.88
CA THR A 144 21.46 -20.52 -12.47
C THR A 144 19.98 -20.61 -12.10
N TYR A 145 19.55 -20.05 -10.97
CA TYR A 145 18.13 -20.00 -10.59
C TYR A 145 17.29 -19.23 -11.62
N PHE A 146 17.86 -18.17 -12.21
CA PHE A 146 17.14 -17.30 -13.16
C PHE A 146 17.06 -17.90 -14.56
N SER A 147 18.09 -18.63 -14.98
CA SER A 147 18.21 -19.19 -16.33
C SER A 147 17.69 -20.63 -16.48
N ASP A 148 17.47 -21.35 -15.37
CA ASP A 148 17.04 -22.75 -15.38
C ASP A 148 15.55 -22.89 -15.75
N SER A 149 15.27 -23.53 -16.89
CA SER A 149 13.90 -23.82 -17.36
C SER A 149 13.08 -24.61 -16.34
N GLY A 150 13.73 -25.44 -15.52
CA GLY A 150 13.08 -26.16 -14.42
C GLY A 150 12.54 -25.24 -13.31
N ARG A 151 12.85 -23.94 -13.34
CA ARG A 151 12.39 -22.92 -12.38
C ARG A 151 11.41 -21.93 -12.96
N ALA A 152 10.99 -22.09 -14.22
CA ALA A 152 10.05 -21.17 -14.87
C ALA A 152 8.76 -20.98 -14.06
N PHE A 153 8.26 -22.04 -13.41
CA PHE A 153 7.05 -22.00 -12.57
C PHE A 153 7.13 -21.02 -11.38
N SER A 154 8.33 -20.62 -10.96
CA SER A 154 8.57 -19.77 -9.79
C SER A 154 8.62 -18.27 -10.11
N HIS A 155 8.33 -17.93 -11.36
CA HIS A 155 8.47 -16.57 -11.92
C HIS A 155 9.80 -15.91 -11.53
N PRO A 156 10.97 -16.40 -12.03
CA PRO A 156 12.27 -15.86 -11.66
C PRO A 156 12.40 -14.35 -11.87
N GLU A 157 11.62 -13.79 -12.80
CA GLU A 157 11.55 -12.36 -13.09
C GLU A 157 10.86 -11.53 -11.99
N TYR A 158 10.12 -12.15 -11.07
CA TYR A 158 9.45 -11.42 -10.00
C TYR A 158 10.47 -10.80 -9.04
N PRO A 159 10.27 -9.52 -8.66
CA PRO A 159 11.14 -8.78 -7.73
C PRO A 159 11.35 -9.47 -6.38
N LEU A 160 12.41 -9.05 -5.67
CA LEU A 160 12.89 -9.74 -4.49
C LEU A 160 12.47 -9.13 -3.15
N ALA A 161 11.58 -8.11 -3.10
CA ALA A 161 11.21 -7.49 -1.83
C ALA A 161 10.67 -8.48 -0.79
N ILE A 162 9.62 -9.25 -1.15
CA ILE A 162 9.02 -10.24 -0.24
C ILE A 162 9.99 -11.40 0.02
N PRO A 163 10.60 -12.05 -1.00
CA PRO A 163 11.61 -13.09 -0.77
C PRO A 163 12.74 -12.65 0.15
N PHE A 164 13.24 -11.41 0.01
CA PHE A 164 14.37 -10.94 0.80
C PHE A 164 13.96 -10.46 2.19
N THR A 165 12.68 -10.14 2.39
CA THR A 165 12.14 -9.95 3.74
C THR A 165 12.05 -11.28 4.48
N GLU A 166 11.61 -12.35 3.82
CA GLU A 166 11.63 -13.71 4.38
C GLU A 166 13.06 -14.21 4.61
N LEU A 167 13.97 -13.97 3.66
CA LEU A 167 15.40 -14.26 3.80
C LEU A 167 15.99 -13.56 5.01
N TRP A 168 15.65 -12.30 5.25
CA TRP A 168 16.13 -11.56 6.40
C TRP A 168 15.77 -12.27 7.71
N LEU A 169 14.53 -12.76 7.83
CA LEU A 169 14.12 -13.56 8.98
C LEU A 169 14.94 -14.85 9.09
N TYR A 170 15.16 -15.55 7.97
CA TYR A 170 15.97 -16.78 7.96
C TYR A 170 17.42 -16.53 8.39
N LEU A 171 18.04 -15.43 7.95
CA LEU A 171 19.40 -15.06 8.34
C LEU A 171 19.52 -14.77 9.84
N TRP A 172 18.50 -14.15 10.45
CA TRP A 172 18.45 -13.95 11.91
C TRP A 172 18.20 -15.23 12.69
N LEU A 173 17.32 -16.10 12.18
CA LEU A 173 16.98 -17.37 12.83
C LEU A 173 18.10 -18.41 12.72
N GLY A 174 18.94 -18.30 11.69
CA GLY A 174 19.95 -19.31 11.35
C GLY A 174 19.35 -20.55 10.68
N GLU A 175 18.07 -20.54 10.32
CA GLU A 175 17.37 -21.62 9.63
C GLU A 175 16.23 -21.09 8.74
N ALA A 176 15.91 -21.84 7.68
CA ALA A 176 14.78 -21.54 6.80
C ALA A 176 13.44 -22.02 7.39
N ASN A 177 12.91 -21.25 8.34
CA ASN A 177 11.69 -21.57 9.07
C ASN A 177 10.44 -20.89 8.46
N GLN A 178 9.73 -21.64 7.62
CA GLN A 178 8.52 -21.17 6.93
C GLN A 178 7.44 -20.64 7.90
N PHE A 179 7.31 -21.22 9.09
CA PHE A 179 6.32 -20.79 10.08
C PHE A 179 6.60 -19.38 10.60
N CYS A 180 7.88 -19.03 10.79
CA CYS A 180 8.28 -17.68 11.16
C CYS A 180 8.08 -16.69 10.00
N ALA A 181 8.45 -17.06 8.76
CA ALA A 181 8.26 -16.20 7.58
C ALA A 181 6.81 -15.76 7.39
N LYS A 182 5.85 -16.66 7.65
CA LYS A 182 4.40 -16.39 7.57
C LYS A 182 3.93 -15.20 8.40
N THR A 183 4.64 -14.85 9.47
CA THR A 183 4.27 -13.70 10.32
C THR A 183 4.42 -12.35 9.62
N ILE A 184 5.18 -12.27 8.52
CA ILE A 184 5.33 -11.04 7.71
C ILE A 184 3.98 -10.56 7.17
N PHE A 185 3.13 -11.47 6.69
CA PHE A 185 1.89 -11.15 5.97
C PHE A 185 0.79 -10.56 6.87
N PRO A 186 0.46 -11.10 8.06
CA PRO A 186 -0.45 -10.44 8.99
C PRO A 186 0.13 -9.12 9.54
N ILE A 187 1.46 -8.93 9.58
CA ILE A 187 2.04 -7.60 9.90
C ILE A 187 1.70 -6.58 8.82
N PHE A 188 1.70 -6.95 7.53
CA PHE A 188 1.20 -6.06 6.48
C PHE A 188 -0.27 -5.69 6.69
N TYR A 189 -1.09 -6.59 7.24
CA TYR A 189 -2.47 -6.27 7.61
C TYR A 189 -2.53 -5.23 8.72
N VAL A 190 -1.76 -5.41 9.80
CA VAL A 190 -1.65 -4.42 10.88
C VAL A 190 -1.25 -3.04 10.33
N VAL A 191 -0.27 -3.02 9.42
CA VAL A 191 0.22 -1.79 8.79
C VAL A 191 -0.83 -1.14 7.89
N GLY A 192 -1.54 -1.92 7.07
CA GLY A 192 -2.67 -1.45 6.27
C GLY A 192 -3.78 -0.83 7.12
N THR A 193 -4.16 -1.50 8.20
CA THR A 193 -5.12 -1.02 9.21
C THR A 193 -4.64 0.30 9.83
N PHE A 194 -3.38 0.39 10.25
CA PHE A 194 -2.81 1.62 10.82
C PHE A 194 -2.82 2.78 9.82
N LEU A 195 -2.56 2.51 8.55
CA LEU A 195 -2.65 3.51 7.48
C LEU A 195 -4.10 3.97 7.25
N LEU A 196 -5.08 3.07 7.19
CA LEU A 196 -6.49 3.44 7.05
C LEU A 196 -6.97 4.31 8.22
N VAL A 197 -6.58 3.97 9.46
CA VAL A 197 -6.88 4.79 10.63
C VAL A 197 -6.23 6.17 10.52
N ALA A 198 -4.94 6.22 10.19
CA ALA A 198 -4.19 7.46 10.10
C ALA A 198 -4.70 8.38 8.98
N LEU A 199 -4.81 7.85 7.77
CA LEU A 199 -5.29 8.57 6.59
C LEU A 199 -6.76 8.96 6.79
N GLY A 200 -7.60 8.09 7.35
CA GLY A 200 -8.98 8.44 7.65
C GLY A 200 -9.11 9.58 8.66
N LYS A 201 -8.25 9.59 9.69
CA LYS A 201 -8.17 10.73 10.62
C LYS A 201 -7.72 12.01 9.92
N ARG A 202 -6.73 11.94 9.02
CA ARG A 202 -6.26 13.12 8.26
C ARG A 202 -7.32 13.66 7.30
N LEU A 203 -8.03 12.77 6.62
CA LEU A 203 -9.07 13.10 5.65
C LEU A 203 -10.30 13.74 6.29
N THR A 204 -10.65 13.30 7.49
CA THR A 204 -11.96 13.63 8.09
C THR A 204 -11.87 14.45 9.38
N GLY A 205 -10.67 14.56 9.96
CA GLY A 205 -10.46 15.07 11.32
C GLY A 205 -11.00 14.16 12.43
N ARG A 206 -11.58 13.00 12.09
CA ARG A 206 -12.29 12.10 13.02
C ARG A 206 -11.64 10.72 13.03
N THR A 207 -11.02 10.34 14.14
CA THR A 207 -10.33 9.04 14.28
C THR A 207 -11.29 7.86 14.10
N TRP A 208 -12.52 7.97 14.61
CA TRP A 208 -13.51 6.88 14.52
C TRP A 208 -13.88 6.49 13.08
N ILE A 209 -13.82 7.41 12.10
CA ILE A 209 -14.09 7.06 10.69
C ILE A 209 -12.96 6.16 10.16
N GLY A 210 -11.71 6.53 10.45
CA GLY A 210 -10.56 5.69 10.09
C GLY A 210 -10.58 4.32 10.77
N LEU A 211 -10.96 4.26 12.06
CA LEU A 211 -11.15 3.00 12.79
C LEU A 211 -12.28 2.15 12.18
N LEU A 212 -13.39 2.77 11.79
CA LEU A 212 -14.50 2.06 11.17
C LEU A 212 -14.08 1.43 9.82
N MET A 213 -13.36 2.19 8.98
CA MET A 213 -12.87 1.67 7.70
C MET A 213 -11.83 0.55 7.88
N ALA A 214 -10.97 0.69 8.89
CA ALA A 214 -10.01 -0.34 9.26
C ALA A 214 -10.70 -1.62 9.73
N ALA A 215 -11.77 -1.53 10.53
CA ALA A 215 -12.56 -2.70 10.94
C ALA A 215 -13.26 -3.37 9.73
N PHE A 216 -13.80 -2.57 8.80
CA PHE A 216 -14.41 -3.12 7.59
C PHE A 216 -13.43 -3.86 6.65
N LEU A 217 -12.13 -3.63 6.79
CA LEU A 217 -11.12 -4.38 6.05
C LEU A 217 -11.22 -5.89 6.30
N PHE A 218 -11.56 -6.30 7.53
CA PHE A 218 -11.69 -7.71 7.89
C PHE A 218 -12.84 -8.42 7.15
N PHE A 219 -13.90 -7.67 6.83
CA PHE A 219 -15.11 -8.16 6.18
C PHE A 219 -15.00 -8.23 4.64
N VAL A 220 -13.79 -8.07 4.09
CA VAL A 220 -13.51 -8.31 2.67
C VAL A 220 -12.78 -9.65 2.55
N PRO A 221 -13.46 -10.75 2.18
CA PRO A 221 -12.86 -12.09 2.15
C PRO A 221 -11.59 -12.17 1.30
N GLN A 222 -11.55 -11.45 0.17
CA GLN A 222 -10.36 -11.34 -0.68
C GLN A 222 -9.10 -10.86 0.07
N ILE A 223 -9.27 -10.01 1.07
CA ILE A 223 -8.18 -9.44 1.86
C ILE A 223 -7.79 -10.36 3.02
N THR A 224 -8.74 -11.12 3.58
CA THR A 224 -8.53 -11.86 4.83
C THR A 224 -8.30 -13.36 4.68
N VAL A 225 -9.06 -14.05 3.84
CA VAL A 225 -9.09 -15.53 3.82
C VAL A 225 -8.91 -16.16 2.45
N GLU A 226 -9.22 -15.45 1.37
CA GLU A 226 -9.12 -16.00 0.01
C GLU A 226 -7.68 -16.07 -0.52
N VAL A 227 -7.51 -16.64 -1.70
CA VAL A 227 -6.21 -16.71 -2.40
C VAL A 227 -5.68 -15.30 -2.66
N GLY A 228 -4.42 -15.04 -2.29
CA GLY A 228 -3.83 -13.69 -2.36
C GLY A 228 -3.87 -12.91 -1.06
N SER A 229 -4.73 -13.29 -0.11
CA SER A 229 -4.99 -12.55 1.13
C SER A 229 -3.78 -12.40 2.06
N ALA A 230 -3.98 -11.63 3.13
CA ALA A 230 -2.99 -11.37 4.18
C ALA A 230 -2.53 -12.62 4.96
N ILE A 231 -3.18 -13.77 4.81
CA ILE A 231 -2.76 -15.02 5.47
C ILE A 231 -1.98 -15.96 4.54
N GLY A 232 -2.14 -15.81 3.22
CA GLY A 232 -1.71 -16.82 2.25
C GLY A 232 -0.25 -16.74 1.81
N GLY A 233 0.52 -15.75 2.28
CA GLY A 233 1.92 -15.61 1.88
C GLY A 233 2.16 -14.91 0.54
N TYR A 234 1.13 -14.28 -0.01
CA TYR A 234 1.21 -13.66 -1.33
C TYR A 234 1.77 -12.24 -1.24
N ALA A 235 2.41 -11.78 -2.32
CA ALA A 235 2.88 -10.38 -2.43
C ALA A 235 1.76 -9.40 -2.81
N ASP A 236 0.58 -9.89 -3.21
CA ASP A 236 -0.55 -9.07 -3.68
C ASP A 236 -1.07 -8.12 -2.59
N PHE A 237 -1.32 -8.61 -1.38
CA PHE A 237 -1.76 -7.76 -0.27
C PHE A 237 -0.66 -6.81 0.22
N PRO A 238 0.60 -7.22 0.44
CA PRO A 238 1.71 -6.30 0.67
C PRO A 238 1.79 -5.17 -0.37
N LEU A 239 1.68 -5.48 -1.67
CA LEU A 239 1.67 -4.48 -2.73
C LEU A 239 0.51 -3.48 -2.56
N SER A 240 -0.69 -3.96 -2.20
CA SER A 240 -1.85 -3.11 -1.94
C SER A 240 -1.61 -2.12 -0.80
N VAL A 241 -0.86 -2.51 0.24
CA VAL A 241 -0.52 -1.66 1.38
C VAL A 241 0.54 -0.61 1.00
N PHE A 242 1.53 -0.98 0.18
CA PHE A 242 2.46 0.00 -0.41
C PHE A 242 1.71 0.99 -1.32
N TYR A 243 0.74 0.51 -2.09
CA TYR A 243 -0.09 1.37 -2.95
C TYR A 243 -0.97 2.31 -2.14
N LEU A 244 -1.60 1.82 -1.05
CA LEU A 244 -2.33 2.64 -0.09
C LEU A 244 -1.46 3.76 0.48
N ALA A 245 -0.24 3.43 0.94
CA ALA A 245 0.69 4.42 1.48
C ALA A 245 1.08 5.46 0.42
N THR A 246 1.33 5.01 -0.81
CA THR A 246 1.67 5.87 -1.96
C THR A 246 0.54 6.87 -2.22
N ILE A 247 -0.68 6.39 -2.47
CA ILE A 247 -1.82 7.25 -2.81
C ILE A 247 -2.25 8.11 -1.63
N GLY A 248 -2.25 7.57 -0.41
CA GLY A 248 -2.54 8.33 0.81
C GLY A 248 -1.56 9.47 1.04
N CYS A 249 -0.25 9.23 0.86
CA CYS A 249 0.75 10.29 0.94
C CYS A 249 0.60 11.33 -0.17
N LEU A 250 0.31 10.90 -1.41
CA LEU A 250 0.06 11.82 -2.52
C LEU A 250 -1.15 12.72 -2.24
N PHE A 251 -2.22 12.15 -1.69
CA PHE A 251 -3.40 12.92 -1.27
C PHE A 251 -3.02 14.00 -0.26
N CYS A 252 -2.29 13.63 0.80
CA CYS A 252 -1.81 14.57 1.81
C CYS A 252 -0.79 15.59 1.25
N ALA A 253 -0.06 15.24 0.18
CA ALA A 253 0.85 16.15 -0.51
C ALA A 253 0.13 17.20 -1.37
N GLY A 254 -1.15 17.00 -1.68
CA GLY A 254 -1.98 18.00 -2.37
C GLY A 254 -2.21 19.28 -1.56
N GLU A 255 -1.85 19.30 -0.28
CA GLU A 255 -1.91 20.48 0.58
C GLU A 255 -0.67 21.40 0.41
N PRO A 256 -0.85 22.74 0.41
CA PRO A 256 0.27 23.67 0.39
C PRO A 256 1.24 23.42 1.56
N LYS A 257 2.55 23.47 1.29
CA LYS A 257 3.65 23.24 2.26
C LYS A 257 3.81 21.79 2.77
N SER A 258 3.18 20.82 2.11
CA SER A 258 3.25 19.39 2.46
C SER A 258 4.39 18.64 1.73
N ASP A 259 5.61 19.16 1.77
CA ASP A 259 6.74 18.58 1.03
C ASP A 259 7.18 17.21 1.56
N ALA A 260 7.04 17.00 2.87
CA ALA A 260 7.42 15.73 3.49
C ALA A 260 6.50 14.57 3.08
N PHE A 261 5.19 14.81 2.92
CA PHE A 261 4.30 13.79 2.37
C PHE A 261 4.60 13.49 0.91
N PHE A 262 5.03 14.48 0.12
CA PHE A 262 5.43 14.23 -1.25
C PHE A 262 6.69 13.34 -1.32
N ARG A 263 7.69 13.59 -0.47
CA ARG A 263 8.87 12.72 -0.35
C ARG A 263 8.54 11.30 0.12
N LEU A 264 7.60 11.16 1.04
CA LEU A 264 7.10 9.84 1.45
C LEU A 264 6.37 9.14 0.31
N TYR A 265 5.51 9.85 -0.41
CA TYR A 265 4.89 9.36 -1.63
C TYR A 265 5.93 8.86 -2.63
N ALA A 266 6.97 9.65 -2.92
CA ALA A 266 8.03 9.26 -3.85
C ALA A 266 8.80 8.01 -3.38
N ALA A 267 9.07 7.91 -2.08
CA ALA A 267 9.72 6.73 -1.51
C ALA A 267 8.87 5.47 -1.64
N PHE A 268 7.56 5.53 -1.33
CA PHE A 268 6.67 4.38 -1.50
C PHE A 268 6.41 4.05 -2.96
N LEU A 269 6.26 5.07 -3.80
CA LEU A 269 6.15 4.94 -5.24
C LEU A 269 7.32 4.12 -5.77
N ALA A 270 8.56 4.48 -5.42
CA ALA A 270 9.76 3.78 -5.88
C ALA A 270 9.79 2.29 -5.49
N LEU A 271 9.12 1.90 -4.39
CA LEU A 271 9.08 0.53 -3.92
C LEU A 271 7.97 -0.31 -4.55
N LEU A 272 6.93 0.28 -5.16
CA LEU A 272 5.88 -0.48 -5.85
C LEU A 272 6.43 -1.52 -6.84
N PRO A 273 7.29 -1.16 -7.83
CA PRO A 273 7.82 -2.14 -8.77
C PRO A 273 8.80 -3.14 -8.13
N TRP A 274 9.29 -2.86 -6.92
CA TRP A 274 10.16 -3.77 -6.16
C TRP A 274 9.38 -4.83 -5.38
N VAL A 275 8.11 -4.60 -5.07
CA VAL A 275 7.28 -5.55 -4.30
C VAL A 275 6.77 -6.69 -5.17
N LYS A 276 6.24 -6.35 -6.35
CA LYS A 276 5.68 -7.29 -7.31
C LYS A 276 5.76 -6.66 -8.70
N ARG A 277 5.81 -7.50 -9.75
CA ARG A 277 5.86 -7.04 -11.15
C ARG A 277 4.67 -6.13 -11.52
N ASP A 278 3.46 -6.45 -11.06
CA ASP A 278 2.27 -5.61 -11.28
C ASP A 278 2.40 -4.21 -10.67
N GLY A 279 3.30 -4.04 -9.71
CA GLY A 279 3.64 -2.75 -9.13
C GLY A 279 4.18 -1.74 -10.14
N VAL A 280 4.65 -2.16 -11.32
CA VAL A 280 5.00 -1.26 -12.43
C VAL A 280 3.77 -0.53 -12.97
N ILE A 281 2.62 -1.22 -13.08
CA ILE A 281 1.35 -0.62 -13.53
C ILE A 281 0.91 0.43 -12.50
N LEU A 282 0.94 0.06 -11.22
CA LEU A 282 0.60 0.97 -10.12
C LEU A 282 1.55 2.16 -10.05
N TRP A 283 2.85 1.94 -10.28
CA TRP A 283 3.87 2.98 -10.35
C TRP A 283 3.55 3.98 -11.46
N ALA A 284 3.25 3.51 -12.67
CA ALA A 284 2.97 4.38 -13.81
C ALA A 284 1.74 5.26 -13.55
N VAL A 285 0.65 4.67 -13.04
CA VAL A 285 -0.57 5.41 -12.71
C VAL A 285 -0.32 6.41 -11.57
N ALA A 286 0.30 5.96 -10.48
CA ALA A 286 0.58 6.84 -9.35
C ALA A 286 1.56 7.95 -9.71
N ALA A 287 2.56 7.70 -10.56
CA ALA A 287 3.48 8.70 -11.08
C ALA A 287 2.75 9.74 -11.93
N ALA A 288 1.84 9.31 -12.83
CA ALA A 288 1.00 10.22 -13.60
C ALA A 288 0.14 11.12 -12.70
N CYS A 289 -0.45 10.56 -11.64
CA CYS A 289 -1.14 11.34 -10.61
C CYS A 289 -0.19 12.33 -9.90
N GLY A 290 1.05 11.93 -9.61
CA GLY A 290 2.08 12.79 -9.04
C GLY A 290 2.43 13.97 -9.95
N VAL A 291 2.64 13.72 -11.25
CA VAL A 291 2.85 14.73 -12.27
C VAL A 291 1.69 15.72 -12.30
N PHE A 292 0.45 15.22 -12.31
CA PHE A 292 -0.74 16.07 -12.25
C PHE A 292 -0.74 16.95 -11.00
N VAL A 293 -0.43 16.41 -9.82
CA VAL A 293 -0.34 17.18 -8.57
C VAL A 293 0.77 18.24 -8.64
N ILE A 294 1.97 17.92 -9.15
CA ILE A 294 3.07 18.88 -9.32
C ILE A 294 2.62 20.06 -10.20
N LEU A 295 2.06 19.76 -11.38
CA LEU A 295 1.61 20.77 -12.33
C LEU A 295 0.48 21.62 -11.75
N ARG A 296 -0.51 20.98 -11.11
CA ARG A 296 -1.69 21.66 -10.55
C ARG A 296 -1.34 22.56 -9.37
N THR A 297 -0.42 22.12 -8.51
CA THR A 297 0.05 22.89 -7.35
C THR A 297 1.18 23.87 -7.69
N LYS A 298 1.60 23.95 -8.97
CA LYS A 298 2.68 24.82 -9.45
C LYS A 298 3.98 24.63 -8.66
N ARG A 299 4.28 23.38 -8.27
CA ARG A 299 5.53 23.04 -7.60
C ARG A 299 6.72 23.18 -8.54
N SER A 300 7.92 23.32 -7.97
CA SER A 300 9.16 23.35 -8.74
C SER A 300 9.30 22.11 -9.64
N PRO A 301 9.81 22.23 -10.88
CA PRO A 301 10.07 21.07 -11.73
C PRO A 301 11.11 20.11 -11.12
N LEU A 302 11.89 20.51 -10.11
CA LEU A 302 12.79 19.59 -9.42
C LEU A 302 12.07 18.42 -8.75
N PHE A 303 10.77 18.54 -8.46
CA PHE A 303 9.96 17.44 -7.93
C PHE A 303 9.82 16.27 -8.93
N PHE A 304 10.03 16.49 -10.23
CA PHE A 304 10.08 15.38 -11.21
C PHE A 304 11.26 14.44 -10.96
N LEU A 305 12.35 14.92 -10.34
CA LEU A 305 13.49 14.08 -9.98
C LEU A 305 13.14 13.05 -8.89
N GLU A 306 12.06 13.26 -8.13
CA GLU A 306 11.60 12.31 -7.12
C GLU A 306 11.03 11.01 -7.73
N PHE A 307 10.76 10.98 -9.04
CA PHE A 307 10.38 9.76 -9.77
C PHE A 307 11.59 8.88 -10.14
N LEU A 308 12.80 9.44 -10.14
CA LEU A 308 14.02 8.76 -10.58
C LEU A 308 14.32 7.48 -9.79
N PRO A 309 14.18 7.41 -8.45
CA PRO A 309 14.47 6.18 -7.72
C PRO A 309 13.63 4.98 -8.18
N GLY A 310 12.35 5.19 -8.50
CA GLY A 310 11.50 4.12 -9.03
C GLY A 310 11.93 3.66 -10.42
N LEU A 311 12.29 4.59 -11.30
CA LEU A 311 12.86 4.26 -12.62
C LEU A 311 14.17 3.49 -12.49
N LEU A 312 15.06 3.89 -11.56
CA LEU A 312 16.32 3.20 -11.31
C LEU A 312 16.10 1.77 -10.82
N ILE A 313 15.09 1.54 -9.96
CA ILE A 313 14.72 0.18 -9.51
C ILE A 313 14.20 -0.65 -10.70
N ILE A 314 13.29 -0.10 -11.51
CA ILE A 314 12.74 -0.81 -12.69
C ILE A 314 13.86 -1.17 -13.67
N CYS A 315 14.66 -0.18 -14.07
CA CYS A 315 15.76 -0.39 -15.01
C CYS A 315 16.86 -1.28 -14.43
N GLY A 316 17.22 -1.10 -13.16
CA GLY A 316 18.23 -1.89 -12.47
C GLY A 316 17.83 -3.36 -12.34
N TRP A 317 16.57 -3.63 -11.99
CA TRP A 317 16.04 -5.00 -11.94
C TRP A 317 16.01 -5.63 -13.33
N HIS A 318 15.55 -4.91 -14.35
CA HIS A 318 15.54 -5.41 -15.73
C HIS A 318 16.95 -5.69 -16.25
N PHE A 319 17.91 -4.81 -15.98
CA PHE A 319 19.31 -5.01 -16.32
C PHE A 319 19.89 -6.24 -15.61
N TYR A 320 19.57 -6.40 -14.33
CA TYR A 320 19.98 -7.57 -13.54
C TYR A 320 19.42 -8.88 -14.13
N LEU A 321 18.12 -8.93 -14.43
CA LEU A 321 17.49 -10.09 -15.07
C LEU A 321 18.12 -10.41 -16.44
N SER A 322 18.37 -9.39 -17.25
CA SER A 322 19.04 -9.55 -18.55
C SER A 322 20.46 -10.10 -18.38
N SER A 323 21.20 -9.63 -17.38
CA SER A 323 22.57 -10.09 -17.10
C SER A 323 22.59 -11.54 -16.59
N MET A 324 21.56 -11.94 -15.85
CA MET A 324 21.38 -13.31 -15.36
C MET A 324 20.76 -14.25 -16.40
N HIS A 325 20.51 -13.77 -17.63
CA HIS A 325 19.81 -14.52 -18.68
C HIS A 325 18.49 -15.12 -18.18
N ALA A 326 17.76 -14.32 -17.39
CA ALA A 326 16.51 -14.76 -16.79
C ALA A 326 15.51 -15.18 -17.87
N LEU A 327 14.78 -16.26 -17.59
CA LEU A 327 13.73 -16.74 -18.47
C LEU A 327 12.69 -15.64 -18.70
N GLN A 328 12.25 -15.51 -19.94
CA GLN A 328 11.18 -14.58 -20.27
C GLN A 328 9.84 -15.14 -19.80
N PRO A 329 8.94 -14.28 -19.29
CA PRO A 329 7.61 -14.68 -18.87
C PRO A 329 6.83 -15.25 -20.05
N ALA A 330 6.30 -16.47 -19.90
CA ALA A 330 5.55 -17.12 -20.97
C ALA A 330 4.04 -16.82 -20.92
N ASP A 331 3.53 -16.17 -19.88
CA ASP A 331 2.07 -15.97 -19.63
C ASP A 331 1.41 -14.92 -20.52
N PHE A 332 2.21 -14.07 -21.16
CA PHE A 332 1.73 -13.00 -22.01
C PHE A 332 2.45 -12.97 -23.34
N LEU A 333 1.69 -12.73 -24.40
CA LEU A 333 2.17 -12.42 -25.73
C LEU A 333 2.88 -11.07 -25.74
N PRO A 334 3.76 -10.81 -26.74
CA PRO A 334 4.41 -9.51 -26.89
C PRO A 334 3.40 -8.37 -26.98
N VAL A 335 3.64 -7.29 -26.22
CA VAL A 335 2.77 -6.10 -26.24
C VAL A 335 3.11 -5.25 -27.48
N ASN A 336 2.37 -5.47 -28.56
CA ASN A 336 2.46 -4.67 -29.79
C ASN A 336 1.07 -4.46 -30.43
N LEU A 337 0.96 -3.50 -31.35
CA LEU A 337 -0.30 -3.13 -32.00
C LEU A 337 -0.92 -4.27 -32.81
N GLU A 338 -0.09 -5.12 -33.41
CA GLU A 338 -0.52 -6.30 -34.17
C GLU A 338 -1.20 -7.34 -33.28
N THR A 339 -0.56 -7.68 -32.15
CA THR A 339 -1.10 -8.60 -31.15
C THR A 339 -2.37 -8.03 -30.52
N PHE A 340 -2.38 -6.73 -30.22
CA PHE A 340 -3.57 -6.06 -29.70
C PHE A 340 -4.74 -6.13 -30.69
N GLY A 341 -4.50 -5.74 -31.95
CA GLY A 341 -5.49 -5.74 -33.02
C GLY A 341 -6.07 -7.13 -33.30
N SER A 342 -5.21 -8.15 -33.35
CA SER A 342 -5.63 -9.54 -33.57
C SER A 342 -6.44 -10.13 -32.41
N HIS A 343 -6.37 -9.56 -31.20
CA HIS A 343 -7.05 -10.07 -30.01
C HIS A 343 -8.13 -9.13 -29.43
N LEU A 344 -8.51 -8.07 -30.14
CA LEU A 344 -9.58 -7.14 -29.72
C LEU A 344 -10.91 -7.84 -29.41
N TYR A 345 -11.19 -8.96 -30.09
CA TYR A 345 -12.39 -9.77 -29.86
C TYR A 345 -12.49 -10.34 -28.43
N ARG A 346 -11.38 -10.37 -27.67
CA ARG A 346 -11.37 -10.81 -26.26
C ARG A 346 -11.96 -9.76 -25.31
N ILE A 347 -12.04 -8.48 -25.69
CA ILE A 347 -12.47 -7.40 -24.80
C ILE A 347 -13.89 -7.61 -24.24
N PRO A 348 -14.93 -7.96 -25.04
CA PRO A 348 -16.27 -8.11 -24.48
C PRO A 348 -16.40 -9.28 -23.47
N PRO A 349 -15.88 -10.50 -23.73
CA PRO A 349 -15.86 -11.56 -22.72
C PRO A 349 -15.05 -11.20 -21.48
N LEU A 350 -13.91 -10.52 -21.65
CA LEU A 350 -13.10 -10.02 -20.53
C LEU A 350 -13.89 -9.04 -19.67
N LEU A 351 -14.57 -8.07 -20.29
CA LEU A 351 -15.39 -7.10 -19.58
C LEU A 351 -16.54 -7.79 -18.81
N SER A 352 -17.17 -8.80 -19.41
CA SER A 352 -18.21 -9.59 -18.76
C SER A 352 -17.68 -10.33 -17.52
N ALA A 353 -16.55 -11.03 -17.66
CA ALA A 353 -15.91 -11.75 -16.54
C ALA A 353 -15.48 -10.79 -15.42
N PHE A 354 -14.96 -9.63 -15.80
CA PHE A 354 -14.52 -8.59 -14.86
C PHE A 354 -15.70 -7.96 -14.10
N LEU A 355 -16.81 -7.69 -14.78
CA LEU A 355 -18.04 -7.23 -14.13
C LEU A 355 -18.59 -8.30 -13.19
N ALA A 356 -18.61 -9.57 -13.60
CA ALA A 356 -19.04 -10.67 -12.74
C ALA A 356 -18.21 -10.77 -11.46
N GLU A 357 -16.90 -10.50 -11.54
CA GLU A 357 -16.02 -10.50 -10.38
C GLU A 357 -16.39 -9.41 -9.35
N PHE A 358 -16.79 -8.21 -9.77
CA PHE A 358 -17.25 -7.16 -8.84
C PHE A 358 -18.52 -7.54 -8.07
N TYR A 359 -19.35 -8.44 -8.62
CA TYR A 359 -20.57 -8.95 -7.99
C TYR A 359 -20.35 -10.27 -7.24
N ASN A 360 -19.11 -10.78 -7.19
CA ASN A 360 -18.78 -12.02 -6.50
C ASN A 360 -18.84 -11.82 -4.98
N HIS A 361 -20.03 -12.00 -4.41
CA HIS A 361 -20.30 -11.83 -2.97
C HIS A 361 -19.40 -12.68 -2.06
N PRO A 362 -19.11 -13.97 -2.37
CA PRO A 362 -18.14 -14.74 -1.58
C PRO A 362 -16.76 -14.08 -1.48
N THR A 363 -16.32 -13.38 -2.51
CA THR A 363 -14.96 -12.80 -2.58
C THR A 363 -14.92 -11.38 -2.00
N TRP A 364 -15.94 -10.57 -2.30
CA TRP A 364 -15.91 -9.13 -2.02
C TRP A 364 -16.98 -8.65 -1.03
N SER A 365 -17.90 -9.53 -0.60
CA SER A 365 -19.05 -9.16 0.20
C SER A 365 -19.85 -8.01 -0.43
N LEU A 366 -19.91 -6.84 0.23
CA LEU A 366 -20.55 -5.62 -0.27
C LEU A 366 -19.54 -4.52 -0.65
N PHE A 367 -18.24 -4.81 -0.59
CA PHE A 367 -17.19 -3.81 -0.70
C PHE A 367 -17.29 -2.99 -2.00
N TRP A 368 -17.26 -3.66 -3.15
CA TRP A 368 -17.30 -2.97 -4.44
C TRP A 368 -18.60 -2.23 -4.71
N PHE A 369 -19.72 -2.72 -4.16
CA PHE A 369 -21.01 -2.03 -4.24
C PHE A 369 -20.97 -0.69 -3.47
N VAL A 370 -20.43 -0.70 -2.25
CA VAL A 370 -20.26 0.53 -1.45
C VAL A 370 -19.32 1.50 -2.17
N VAL A 371 -18.17 1.01 -2.66
CA VAL A 371 -17.22 1.83 -3.43
C VAL A 371 -17.89 2.43 -4.67
N ALA A 372 -18.69 1.67 -5.43
CA ALA A 372 -19.39 2.19 -6.60
C ALA A 372 -20.37 3.33 -6.27
N ILE A 373 -21.13 3.21 -5.17
CA ILE A 373 -22.02 4.28 -4.68
C ILE A 373 -21.22 5.53 -4.31
N ASP A 374 -20.10 5.35 -3.60
CA ASP A 374 -19.25 6.45 -3.17
C ASP A 374 -18.55 7.13 -4.35
N LEU A 375 -18.13 6.36 -5.36
CA LEU A 375 -17.62 6.88 -6.62
C LEU A 375 -18.69 7.74 -7.31
N ALA A 376 -19.91 7.22 -7.49
CA ALA A 376 -21.01 7.98 -8.09
C ALA A 376 -21.30 9.28 -7.33
N TYR A 377 -21.26 9.25 -6.00
CA TYR A 377 -21.40 10.44 -5.16
C TYR A 377 -20.26 11.46 -5.39
N LEU A 378 -19.01 10.99 -5.51
CA LEU A 378 -17.83 11.83 -5.71
C LEU A 378 -17.65 12.34 -7.14
N LEU A 379 -18.30 11.73 -8.14
CA LEU A 379 -18.28 12.23 -9.53
C LEU A 379 -18.84 13.67 -9.62
N HIS A 380 -19.81 14.03 -8.78
CA HIS A 380 -20.31 15.40 -8.69
C HIS A 380 -19.29 16.40 -8.13
N ARG A 381 -18.17 15.92 -7.58
CA ARG A 381 -17.07 16.71 -6.99
C ARG A 381 -15.77 16.61 -7.79
N MET A 382 -15.82 16.21 -9.07
CA MET A 382 -14.62 16.13 -9.93
C MET A 382 -13.85 17.45 -10.11
N GLY A 383 -14.44 18.59 -9.73
CA GLY A 383 -13.74 19.87 -9.66
C GLY A 383 -12.63 19.92 -8.60
N ASP A 384 -12.68 19.06 -7.59
CA ASP A 384 -11.59 18.90 -6.62
C ASP A 384 -10.48 18.00 -7.21
N PRO A 385 -9.26 18.51 -7.46
CA PRO A 385 -8.16 17.71 -8.00
C PRO A 385 -7.80 16.51 -7.11
N ARG A 386 -8.07 16.56 -5.80
CA ARG A 386 -7.79 15.44 -4.90
C ARG A 386 -8.74 14.27 -5.14
N VAL A 387 -10.01 14.57 -5.38
CA VAL A 387 -11.01 13.57 -5.78
C VAL A 387 -10.57 12.94 -7.10
N LEU A 388 -10.20 13.75 -8.10
CA LEU A 388 -9.75 13.23 -9.39
C LEU A 388 -8.56 12.27 -9.25
N VAL A 389 -7.54 12.63 -8.45
CA VAL A 389 -6.37 11.77 -8.20
C VAL A 389 -6.80 10.42 -7.60
N LEU A 390 -7.69 10.41 -6.61
CA LEU A 390 -8.18 9.15 -6.02
C LEU A 390 -8.98 8.31 -7.01
N LEU A 391 -9.86 8.93 -7.80
CA LEU A 391 -10.64 8.24 -8.82
C LEU A 391 -9.74 7.61 -9.88
N VAL A 392 -8.76 8.37 -10.39
CA VAL A 392 -7.78 7.88 -11.36
C VAL A 392 -6.94 6.75 -10.78
N ALA A 393 -6.45 6.91 -9.55
CA ALA A 393 -5.65 5.90 -8.86
C ALA A 393 -6.43 4.60 -8.57
N LEU A 394 -7.76 4.64 -8.52
CA LEU A 394 -8.59 3.44 -8.38
C LEU A 394 -8.95 2.83 -9.75
N ILE A 395 -9.50 3.64 -10.66
CA ILE A 395 -10.15 3.17 -11.89
C ILE A 395 -9.14 2.81 -12.97
N VAL A 396 -8.05 3.59 -13.13
CA VAL A 396 -7.09 3.34 -14.22
C VAL A 396 -6.35 2.01 -14.05
N PRO A 397 -5.83 1.62 -12.87
CA PRO A 397 -5.20 0.31 -12.72
C PRO A 397 -6.16 -0.84 -12.98
N ILE A 398 -7.43 -0.73 -12.54
CA ILE A 398 -8.50 -1.69 -12.82
C ILE A 398 -8.66 -1.89 -14.34
N PHE A 399 -8.72 -0.80 -15.10
CA PHE A 399 -8.80 -0.87 -16.56
C PHE A 399 -7.54 -1.45 -17.21
N LEU A 400 -6.34 -1.07 -16.73
CA LEU A 400 -5.09 -1.62 -17.24
C LEU A 400 -4.97 -3.13 -16.96
N TYR A 401 -5.42 -3.59 -15.79
CA TYR A 401 -5.51 -5.03 -15.47
C TYR A 401 -6.49 -5.78 -16.38
N LEU A 402 -7.56 -5.15 -16.83
CA LEU A 402 -8.42 -5.75 -17.86
C LEU A 402 -7.67 -5.91 -19.18
N LEU A 403 -6.93 -4.87 -19.59
CA LEU A 403 -6.22 -4.85 -20.87
C LEU A 403 -5.07 -5.85 -20.96
N ILE A 404 -4.37 -6.17 -19.86
CA ILE A 404 -3.27 -7.15 -19.90
C ILE A 404 -3.75 -8.54 -20.37
N TYR A 405 -4.99 -8.93 -20.08
CA TYR A 405 -5.51 -10.24 -20.50
C TYR A 405 -5.82 -10.34 -21.99
N VAL A 406 -5.92 -9.21 -22.70
CA VAL A 406 -5.94 -9.23 -24.18
C VAL A 406 -4.69 -9.94 -24.69
N PHE A 407 -3.56 -9.73 -24.03
CA PHE A 407 -2.27 -10.33 -24.34
C PHE A 407 -2.03 -11.68 -23.65
N SER A 408 -3.02 -12.31 -23.01
CA SER A 408 -2.82 -13.63 -22.39
C SER A 408 -2.38 -14.66 -23.44
N SER A 409 -1.32 -15.41 -23.14
CA SER A 409 -0.84 -16.52 -23.98
C SER A 409 -1.49 -17.86 -23.63
N TRP A 410 -2.30 -17.90 -22.56
CA TRP A 410 -2.95 -19.13 -22.09
C TRP A 410 -3.93 -19.68 -23.13
N PRO A 411 -4.05 -21.01 -23.26
CA PRO A 411 -5.03 -21.62 -24.16
C PRO A 411 -6.46 -21.13 -23.93
N SER A 412 -6.83 -20.98 -22.66
CA SER A 412 -8.03 -20.25 -22.22
C SER A 412 -7.61 -18.99 -21.47
N TYR A 413 -7.76 -17.83 -22.11
CA TYR A 413 -7.48 -16.55 -21.46
C TYR A 413 -8.48 -16.25 -20.33
N LEU A 414 -9.68 -16.84 -20.35
CA LEU A 414 -10.67 -16.70 -19.28
C LEU A 414 -10.28 -17.50 -18.03
N ASP A 415 -9.60 -18.62 -18.18
CA ASP A 415 -9.08 -19.38 -17.03
C ASP A 415 -7.97 -18.57 -16.35
N HIS A 416 -7.10 -17.93 -17.15
CA HIS A 416 -6.08 -17.02 -16.63
C HIS A 416 -6.73 -15.87 -15.83
N VAL A 417 -7.80 -15.26 -16.36
CA VAL A 417 -8.58 -14.24 -15.64
C VAL A 417 -9.14 -14.80 -14.33
N GLY A 418 -9.83 -15.95 -14.38
CA GLY A 418 -10.47 -16.55 -13.20
C GLY A 418 -9.50 -16.86 -12.06
N LEU A 419 -8.23 -17.16 -12.36
CA LEU A 419 -7.21 -17.47 -11.35
C LEU A 419 -6.54 -16.23 -10.74
N SER A 420 -6.60 -15.06 -11.38
CA SER A 420 -5.78 -13.92 -10.99
C SER A 420 -6.51 -12.59 -10.86
N ILE A 421 -7.74 -12.47 -11.35
CA ILE A 421 -8.44 -11.17 -11.34
C ILE A 421 -8.73 -10.64 -9.94
N SER A 422 -9.20 -11.50 -9.02
CA SER A 422 -9.51 -11.10 -7.65
C SER A 422 -8.27 -10.53 -6.93
N ARG A 423 -7.11 -11.14 -7.20
CA ARG A 423 -5.81 -10.73 -6.69
C ARG A 423 -5.35 -9.38 -7.26
N LEU A 424 -5.55 -9.15 -8.55
CA LEU A 424 -5.24 -7.86 -9.18
C LEU A 424 -6.14 -6.73 -8.64
N LEU A 425 -7.43 -6.98 -8.46
CA LEU A 425 -8.37 -6.02 -7.87
C LEU A 425 -8.02 -5.68 -6.41
N MET A 426 -7.47 -6.65 -5.66
CA MET A 426 -7.04 -6.43 -4.28
C MET A 426 -5.93 -5.38 -4.17
N HIS A 427 -5.09 -5.21 -5.19
CA HIS A 427 -4.04 -4.18 -5.21
C HIS A 427 -4.60 -2.76 -4.97
N VAL A 428 -5.83 -2.49 -5.41
CA VAL A 428 -6.47 -1.17 -5.29
C VAL A 428 -7.60 -1.13 -4.26
N ALA A 429 -8.00 -2.26 -3.69
CA ALA A 429 -9.08 -2.32 -2.71
C ALA A 429 -8.85 -1.41 -1.48
N PRO A 430 -7.64 -1.32 -0.88
CA PRO A 430 -7.40 -0.35 0.20
C PRO A 430 -7.63 1.12 -0.22
N VAL A 431 -7.36 1.47 -1.49
CA VAL A 431 -7.66 2.81 -2.01
C VAL A 431 -9.16 3.02 -2.15
N GLY A 432 -9.94 1.97 -2.44
CA GLY A 432 -11.41 2.00 -2.38
C GLY A 432 -11.93 2.41 -0.99
N PHE A 433 -11.32 1.91 0.10
CA PHE A 433 -11.66 2.38 1.45
C PHE A 433 -11.34 3.87 1.68
N LEU A 434 -10.28 4.42 1.07
CA LEU A 434 -10.01 5.86 1.12
C LEU A 434 -11.08 6.67 0.37
N VAL A 435 -11.56 6.15 -0.77
CA VAL A 435 -12.69 6.75 -1.51
C VAL A 435 -13.94 6.80 -0.63
N THR A 436 -14.30 5.69 0.01
CA THR A 436 -15.43 5.63 0.96
C THR A 436 -15.25 6.59 2.13
N THR A 437 -14.05 6.64 2.72
CA THR A 437 -13.71 7.59 3.79
C THR A 437 -13.99 9.03 3.37
N LEU A 438 -13.54 9.42 2.17
CA LEU A 438 -13.71 10.77 1.65
C LEU A 438 -15.20 11.08 1.39
N ALA A 439 -15.93 10.13 0.81
CA ALA A 439 -17.37 10.27 0.55
C ALA A 439 -18.17 10.47 1.84
N VAL A 440 -17.89 9.70 2.89
CA VAL A 440 -18.53 9.84 4.22
C VAL A 440 -18.24 11.19 4.85
N SER A 441 -16.98 11.66 4.79
CA SER A 441 -16.58 12.97 5.29
C SER A 441 -17.38 14.11 4.65
N CYS A 442 -17.47 14.07 3.32
CA CYS A 442 -18.13 15.05 2.49
C CYS A 442 -19.64 15.21 2.77
N ARG A 443 -20.32 14.14 3.19
CA ARG A 443 -21.74 14.19 3.57
C ARG A 443 -21.97 14.92 4.90
N SER A 444 -21.03 14.81 5.84
CA SER A 444 -21.17 15.42 7.16
C SER A 444 -21.13 16.95 7.12
N GLU A 445 -20.37 17.54 6.20
CA GLU A 445 -20.25 19.01 6.07
C GLU A 445 -21.57 19.65 5.60
N LYS A 446 -22.24 19.03 4.61
CA LYS A 446 -23.50 19.54 4.05
C LYS A 446 -24.62 19.59 5.09
N ASN A 447 -24.66 18.62 6.01
CA ASN A 447 -25.65 18.57 7.08
C ASN A 447 -25.38 19.61 8.18
N SER A 448 -24.09 19.88 8.47
CA SER A 448 -23.71 20.86 9.49
C SER A 448 -24.04 22.30 9.06
N ALA A 449 -23.92 22.61 7.76
CA ALA A 449 -24.31 23.91 7.21
C ALA A 449 -25.83 24.16 7.29
N ARG A 450 -26.66 23.17 6.93
CA ARG A 450 -28.13 23.29 6.99
C ARG A 450 -28.69 23.48 8.39
N VAL A 451 -28.08 22.87 9.41
CA VAL A 451 -28.54 23.01 10.80
C VAL A 451 -28.25 24.41 11.36
N ARG A 452 -27.18 25.10 10.89
CA ARG A 452 -26.89 26.48 11.31
C ARG A 452 -27.79 27.52 10.67
N GLU A 453 -28.29 27.30 9.46
CA GLU A 453 -29.19 28.24 8.78
C GLU A 453 -30.64 28.19 9.28
N GLY A 454 -31.06 27.09 9.93
CA GLY A 454 -32.42 26.96 10.50
C GLY A 454 -32.61 27.49 11.93
N GLY A 455 -31.54 27.93 12.60
CA GLY A 455 -31.56 28.32 14.03
C GLY A 455 -31.53 29.82 14.31
N ALA A 456 -31.39 30.67 13.29
CA ALA A 456 -31.40 32.12 13.46
C ALA A 456 -32.82 32.70 13.27
N VAL A 457 -33.78 32.25 14.09
CA VAL A 457 -35.00 33.03 14.31
C VAL A 457 -34.61 34.15 15.27
N THR A 458 -34.44 35.33 14.70
CA THR A 458 -34.31 36.61 15.40
C THR A 458 -35.44 36.77 16.41
N CYS A 459 -35.13 36.68 17.71
CA CYS A 459 -35.89 37.40 18.74
C CYS A 459 -35.66 38.89 18.50
N VAL A 460 -36.48 39.47 17.61
CA VAL A 460 -36.66 40.91 17.49
C VAL A 460 -37.32 41.37 18.79
N THR A 461 -36.48 41.90 19.66
CA THR A 461 -36.72 43.05 20.55
C THR A 461 -38.16 43.59 20.53
N ALA A 462 -38.90 43.24 21.58
CA ALA A 462 -40.08 43.98 22.02
C ALA A 462 -39.68 45.41 22.39
N GLY A 463 -40.48 46.37 21.93
CA GLY A 463 -40.23 47.79 22.06
C GLY A 463 -40.30 48.32 23.49
N SER A 464 -39.57 49.41 23.71
CA SER A 464 -39.83 50.36 24.79
C SER A 464 -40.02 51.73 24.16
N GLU A 465 -41.21 52.27 24.40
CA GLU A 465 -41.73 53.52 23.89
C GLU A 465 -40.98 54.76 24.40
N ARG A 466 -41.13 55.82 23.61
CA ARG A 466 -40.65 57.19 23.81
C ARG A 466 -41.13 57.83 25.12
N THR A 467 -40.31 58.72 25.68
CA THR A 467 -40.76 60.02 26.20
C THR A 467 -39.80 61.15 25.79
N PRO A 468 -40.31 62.35 25.47
CA PRO A 468 -39.51 63.48 25.00
C PRO A 468 -39.16 64.48 26.12
N VAL A 469 -38.05 65.21 25.91
CA VAL A 469 -37.75 66.61 26.27
C VAL A 469 -38.09 67.12 27.68
N VAL A 470 -37.05 67.50 28.45
CA VAL A 470 -37.03 68.75 29.23
C VAL A 470 -35.61 69.33 29.19
N GLU A 471 -35.44 70.45 28.48
CA GLU A 471 -34.36 71.43 28.71
C GLU A 471 -34.57 72.12 30.06
N LEU A 472 -33.50 72.35 30.84
CA LEU A 472 -33.41 73.50 31.74
C LEU A 472 -31.95 73.73 32.19
N ALA A 473 -31.49 74.96 31.88
CA ALA A 473 -30.40 75.77 32.41
C ALA A 473 -28.95 75.30 32.26
#